data_AF-D7MSS4-F1
#
_entry.id   AF-D7MSS4-F1
#
_cell.length_a   1.000
_cell.length_b   1.000
_cell.length_c   1.000
_cell.angle_alpha   90.00
_cell.angle_beta   90.00
_cell.angle_gamma   90.00
#
_symmetry.space_group_name_H-M   'P 1'
#
loop_
_entity.id
_entity.type
_entity.pdbx_description
1 polymer ?
#
loop_
_entity_poly.entity_id
_entity_poly.type
_entity_poly.pdbx_seq_one_letter_code
_entity_poly.pdbx_strand_id
1 'polypeptide(L)'
;MSEDDLPYQVKINGQGDLETIGRFGFDDQIDCLVIAHSKVDATTGDLHTLSYNVLRKPHLMYLKFDTCGKKTRDVDITLPEPTMIHDFAITENFVVIPDQQMVFKLTEMIRGGSPVIYDKEKMSRFEVLSKQIRPVRRTEDGDPVIVIIGSCMSPPDTIFSESGEPTRIELSEIRLNMRTKESNRKVIVTGINLEAGHINKSFVGRKNRGIAKVDIENGTVSKFDTGPGRLDTVSKFDTGPGRLDGEPYFVPEGEGEEDKGYVMGFVRDEEKD
;
A
#
# COMPACT_ATOMS: atom_id res chain seq x y z
N MET A 1 4.89 11.57 -5.73
CA MET A 1 5.23 10.36 -6.52
C MET A 1 4.25 10.26 -7.66
N SER A 2 4.66 9.75 -8.82
CA SER A 2 3.77 9.45 -9.96
C SER A 2 3.94 7.98 -10.30
N GLU A 3 2.87 7.32 -10.72
CA GLU A 3 2.87 5.89 -11.03
C GLU A 3 3.31 5.62 -12.48
N ASP A 4 3.29 6.64 -13.34
CA ASP A 4 3.56 6.59 -14.78
C ASP A 4 4.71 7.51 -15.25
N ASP A 5 5.32 8.29 -14.36
CA ASP A 5 6.49 9.14 -14.58
C ASP A 5 7.50 8.99 -13.43
N LEU A 6 8.69 9.59 -13.58
CA LEU A 6 9.63 9.74 -12.48
C LEU A 6 8.99 10.57 -11.35
N PRO A 7 9.40 10.34 -10.08
CA PRO A 7 9.03 11.22 -8.99
C PRO A 7 9.44 12.66 -9.26
N TYR A 8 8.71 13.62 -8.70
CA TYR A 8 9.08 15.04 -8.74
C TYR A 8 9.59 15.48 -7.37
N GLN A 9 10.73 16.16 -7.37
CA GLN A 9 11.25 16.81 -6.18
C GLN A 9 10.51 18.13 -5.98
N VAL A 10 9.87 18.25 -4.81
CA VAL A 10 9.22 19.47 -4.37
C VAL A 10 9.95 19.96 -3.12
N LYS A 11 10.31 21.23 -3.11
CA LYS A 11 10.96 21.90 -1.99
C LYS A 11 9.94 22.69 -1.20
N ILE A 12 9.90 22.46 0.11
CA ILE A 12 9.16 23.31 1.05
C ILE A 12 10.08 24.45 1.45
N ASN A 13 9.70 25.69 1.15
CA ASN A 13 10.48 26.86 1.53
C ASN A 13 10.19 27.29 2.98
N GLY A 14 11.06 28.11 3.56
CA GLY A 14 10.93 28.55 4.97
C GLY A 14 9.71 29.44 5.26
N GLN A 15 8.91 29.77 4.24
CA GLN A 15 7.68 30.56 4.35
C GLN A 15 6.43 29.67 4.24
N GLY A 16 6.57 28.36 4.07
CA GLY A 16 5.47 27.41 3.95
C GLY A 16 4.94 27.23 2.51
N ASP A 17 5.63 27.78 1.52
CA ASP A 17 5.28 27.65 0.10
C ASP A 17 6.09 26.51 -0.58
N LEU A 18 5.58 26.02 -1.71
CA LEU A 18 6.04 24.82 -2.41
C LEU A 18 6.63 25.16 -3.78
N GLU A 19 7.89 24.78 -3.98
CA GLU A 19 8.60 24.98 -5.25
C GLU A 19 8.91 23.63 -5.91
N THR A 20 8.39 23.42 -7.12
CA THR A 20 8.74 22.24 -7.92
C THR A 20 10.13 22.41 -8.50
N ILE A 21 11.08 21.56 -8.06
CA ILE A 21 12.46 21.57 -8.56
C ILE A 21 12.54 20.86 -9.92
N GLY A 22 11.81 19.74 -10.07
CA GLY A 22 11.76 18.98 -11.31
C GLY A 22 11.68 17.48 -11.07
N ARG A 23 11.95 16.71 -12.13
CA ARG A 23 12.00 15.25 -12.06
C ARG A 23 13.19 14.79 -11.22
N PHE A 24 12.97 13.79 -10.38
CA PHE A 24 13.93 13.23 -9.46
C PHE A 24 14.32 11.82 -9.91
N GLY A 25 15.50 11.71 -10.50
CA GLY A 25 16.07 10.46 -11.03
C GLY A 25 16.93 9.67 -10.03
N PHE A 26 16.89 10.00 -8.73
CA PHE A 26 17.77 9.40 -7.70
C PHE A 26 19.25 9.44 -8.09
N ASP A 27 19.78 10.61 -8.47
CA ASP A 27 21.15 10.76 -8.97
C ASP A 27 21.48 9.83 -10.16
N ASP A 28 20.52 9.69 -11.08
CA ASP A 28 20.57 8.84 -12.27
C ASP A 28 20.77 7.33 -11.99
N GLN A 29 20.48 6.89 -10.76
CA GLN A 29 20.59 5.47 -10.37
C GLN A 29 19.43 4.60 -10.90
N ILE A 30 18.37 5.22 -11.42
CA ILE A 30 17.24 4.53 -12.04
C ILE A 30 16.96 5.06 -13.45
N ASP A 31 16.67 4.14 -14.37
CA ASP A 31 16.17 4.39 -15.71
C ASP A 31 14.72 3.88 -15.89
N CYS A 32 14.07 3.54 -14.77
CA CYS A 32 12.75 2.93 -14.71
C CYS A 32 11.77 3.75 -13.86
N LEU A 33 10.48 3.49 -14.05
CA LEU A 33 9.40 4.10 -13.26
C LEU A 33 9.30 3.40 -11.90
N VAL A 34 8.89 4.13 -10.87
CA VAL A 34 8.66 3.58 -9.52
C VAL A 34 7.21 3.76 -9.11
N ILE A 35 6.67 2.82 -8.35
CA ILE A 35 5.29 2.92 -7.87
C ILE A 35 5.11 4.11 -6.91
N ALA A 36 3.88 4.60 -6.81
CA ALA A 36 3.54 5.72 -5.93
C ALA A 36 3.69 5.38 -4.43
N HIS A 37 3.50 4.12 -4.04
CA HIS A 37 3.45 3.68 -2.64
C HIS A 37 4.78 3.15 -2.10
N SER A 38 5.86 3.91 -2.28
CA SER A 38 7.16 3.56 -1.69
C SER A 38 7.08 3.58 -0.15
N LYS A 39 7.77 2.65 0.52
CA LYS A 39 7.71 2.46 1.99
C LYS A 39 9.08 2.71 2.62
N VAL A 40 9.14 3.55 3.65
CA VAL A 40 10.36 3.74 4.46
C VAL A 40 10.34 2.74 5.61
N ASP A 41 11.41 1.97 5.78
CA ASP A 41 11.57 1.06 6.90
C ASP A 41 11.80 1.86 8.19
N ALA A 42 10.95 1.67 9.19
CA ALA A 42 11.03 2.43 10.44
C ALA A 42 12.30 2.16 11.25
N THR A 43 13.00 1.04 11.01
CA THR A 43 14.21 0.66 11.74
C THR A 43 15.47 1.12 11.04
N THR A 44 15.56 0.90 9.73
CA THR A 44 16.79 1.20 8.97
C THR A 44 16.76 2.57 8.31
N GLY A 45 15.56 3.13 8.09
CA GLY A 45 15.35 4.33 7.28
C GLY A 45 15.48 4.08 5.77
N ASP A 46 15.67 2.82 5.36
CA ASP A 46 15.79 2.49 3.94
C ASP A 46 14.45 2.69 3.21
N LEU A 47 14.51 3.21 1.99
CA LEU A 47 13.35 3.35 1.11
C LEU A 47 13.20 2.08 0.26
N HIS A 48 12.07 1.40 0.41
CA HIS A 48 11.66 0.25 -0.37
C HIS A 48 10.66 0.67 -1.45
N THR A 49 10.85 0.24 -2.69
CA THR A 49 9.91 0.52 -3.77
C THR A 49 9.89 -0.61 -4.81
N LEU A 50 8.90 -0.56 -5.70
CA LEU A 50 8.75 -1.47 -6.83
C LEU A 50 8.79 -0.67 -8.13
N SER A 51 9.20 -1.34 -9.18
CA SER A 51 9.15 -0.84 -10.55
C SER A 51 8.52 -1.90 -11.42
N TYR A 52 7.45 -1.57 -12.15
CA TYR A 52 6.85 -2.50 -13.11
C TYR A 52 7.02 -2.02 -14.55
N ASN A 53 7.20 -2.97 -15.46
CA ASN A 53 7.37 -2.72 -16.89
C ASN A 53 6.37 -3.55 -17.69
N VAL A 54 5.44 -2.85 -18.34
CA VAL A 54 4.35 -3.47 -19.12
C VAL A 54 4.80 -3.96 -20.50
N LEU A 55 5.97 -3.53 -20.98
CA LEU A 55 6.48 -3.83 -22.34
C LEU A 55 7.56 -4.91 -22.36
N ARG A 56 8.45 -4.94 -21.35
CA ARG A 56 9.63 -5.81 -21.33
C ARG A 56 9.70 -6.62 -20.05
N LYS A 57 10.24 -7.84 -20.15
CA LYS A 57 10.62 -8.66 -18.99
C LYS A 57 11.99 -8.21 -18.46
N PRO A 58 12.23 -8.28 -17.14
CA PRO A 58 11.27 -8.65 -16.08
C PRO A 58 10.15 -7.59 -15.92
N HIS A 59 8.92 -8.05 -15.71
CA HIS A 59 7.76 -7.16 -15.58
C HIS A 59 7.70 -6.44 -14.23
N LEU A 60 8.46 -6.91 -13.25
CA LEU A 60 8.52 -6.32 -11.91
C LEU A 60 9.95 -6.41 -11.38
N MET A 61 10.40 -5.33 -10.75
CA MET A 61 11.66 -5.24 -10.05
C MET A 61 11.42 -4.64 -8.67
N TYR A 62 12.13 -5.16 -7.67
CA TYR A 62 12.21 -4.56 -6.36
C TYR A 62 13.48 -3.72 -6.24
N LEU A 63 13.30 -2.48 -5.80
CA LEU A 63 14.37 -1.50 -5.61
C LEU A 63 14.43 -1.08 -4.14
N LYS A 64 15.64 -0.88 -3.65
CA LYS A 64 15.89 -0.40 -2.29
C LYS A 64 16.98 0.65 -2.30
N PHE A 65 16.73 1.78 -1.64
CA PHE A 65 17.68 2.87 -1.43
C PHE A 65 17.98 3.00 0.06
N ASP A 66 19.25 3.23 0.39
CA ASP A 66 19.64 3.52 1.77
C ASP A 66 19.32 4.97 2.18
N THR A 67 19.59 5.31 3.44
CA THR A 67 19.37 6.66 3.98
C THR A 67 20.24 7.74 3.36
N CYS A 68 21.30 7.37 2.62
CA CYS A 68 22.12 8.28 1.84
C CYS A 68 21.62 8.43 0.39
N GLY A 69 20.50 7.80 0.03
CA GLY A 69 19.95 7.81 -1.32
C GLY A 69 20.65 6.84 -2.27
N LYS A 70 21.55 5.97 -1.78
CA LYS A 70 22.27 5.01 -2.63
C LYS A 70 21.43 3.77 -2.86
N LYS A 71 21.25 3.43 -4.13
CA LYS A 71 20.54 2.24 -4.58
C LYS A 71 21.35 0.98 -4.28
N THR A 72 20.67 -0.02 -3.74
CA THR A 72 21.20 -1.38 -3.58
C THR A 72 20.96 -2.20 -4.85
N ARG A 73 21.34 -3.49 -4.86
CA ARG A 73 21.20 -4.34 -6.05
C ARG A 73 19.73 -4.57 -6.39
N ASP A 74 19.39 -4.41 -7.66
CA ASP A 74 18.07 -4.72 -8.21
C ASP A 74 17.72 -6.19 -8.04
N VAL A 75 16.46 -6.45 -7.71
CA VAL A 75 15.93 -7.80 -7.60
C VAL A 75 14.79 -7.96 -8.60
N ASP A 76 15.07 -8.70 -9.67
CA ASP A 76 14.07 -9.04 -10.67
C ASP A 76 13.06 -10.03 -10.10
N ILE A 77 11.77 -9.74 -10.30
CA ILE A 77 10.67 -10.60 -9.88
C ILE A 77 9.98 -11.12 -11.12
N THR A 78 10.00 -12.44 -11.28
CA THR A 78 9.42 -13.10 -12.45
C THR A 78 7.92 -13.28 -12.26
N LEU A 79 7.14 -12.44 -12.93
CA LEU A 79 5.70 -12.60 -13.07
C LEU A 79 5.37 -13.29 -14.41
N PRO A 80 4.37 -14.19 -14.44
CA PRO A 80 3.89 -14.82 -15.68
C PRO A 80 3.43 -13.81 -16.73
N GLU A 81 2.83 -12.71 -16.26
CA GLU A 81 2.21 -11.66 -17.05
C GLU A 81 2.40 -10.28 -16.37
N PRO A 82 2.22 -9.17 -17.09
CA PRO A 82 2.32 -7.83 -16.51
C PRO A 82 1.09 -7.51 -15.65
N THR A 83 1.24 -7.66 -14.34
CA THR A 83 0.22 -7.35 -13.33
C THR A 83 0.31 -5.89 -12.87
N MET A 84 -0.83 -5.23 -12.68
CA MET A 84 -0.90 -3.93 -12.02
C MET A 84 -0.69 -4.09 -10.52
N ILE A 85 0.35 -3.46 -9.98
CA ILE A 85 0.72 -3.53 -8.56
C ILE A 85 0.85 -2.10 -8.03
N HIS A 86 -0.25 -1.59 -7.49
CA HIS A 86 -0.34 -0.22 -6.98
C HIS A 86 0.34 -0.06 -5.62
N ASP A 87 0.16 -1.03 -4.71
CA ASP A 87 0.76 -1.03 -3.37
C ASP A 87 1.34 -2.40 -3.01
N PHE A 88 2.22 -2.42 -2.03
CA PHE A 88 2.87 -3.59 -1.47
C PHE A 88 3.08 -3.41 0.03
N ALA A 89 3.37 -4.50 0.73
CA ALA A 89 3.66 -4.46 2.15
C ALA A 89 5.13 -4.75 2.42
N ILE A 90 5.65 -4.19 3.51
CA ILE A 90 6.93 -4.61 4.08
C ILE A 90 6.70 -5.10 5.50
N THR A 91 7.57 -6.01 5.93
CA THR A 91 7.75 -6.47 7.31
C THR A 91 9.22 -6.24 7.70
N GLU A 92 9.60 -6.57 8.93
CA GLU A 92 10.98 -6.46 9.39
C GLU A 92 11.95 -7.23 8.48
N ASN A 93 11.52 -8.37 7.95
CA ASN A 93 12.39 -9.29 7.21
C ASN A 93 11.94 -9.57 5.77
N PHE A 94 10.73 -9.16 5.38
CA PHE A 94 10.16 -9.52 4.09
C PHE A 94 9.51 -8.34 3.38
N VAL A 95 9.49 -8.42 2.06
CA VAL A 95 8.70 -7.60 1.15
C VAL A 95 7.59 -8.51 0.62
N VAL A 96 6.34 -8.04 0.65
CA VAL A 96 5.17 -8.83 0.28
C VAL A 96 4.41 -8.13 -0.82
N ILE A 97 4.30 -8.80 -1.95
CA ILE A 97 3.87 -8.20 -3.21
C ILE A 97 2.60 -8.92 -3.68
N PRO A 98 1.47 -8.21 -3.80
CA PRO A 98 0.22 -8.79 -4.26
C PRO A 98 0.22 -8.93 -5.81
N ASP A 99 0.36 -10.15 -6.32
CA ASP A 99 0.14 -10.48 -7.74
C ASP A 99 -1.34 -10.81 -7.94
N GLN A 100 -2.13 -9.78 -8.25
CA GLN A 100 -3.59 -9.82 -8.33
C GLN A 100 -4.11 -9.96 -9.78
N GLN A 101 -5.43 -9.95 -9.93
CA GLN A 101 -6.15 -10.21 -11.18
C GLN A 101 -6.22 -9.03 -12.17
N MET A 102 -5.75 -7.85 -11.77
CA MET A 102 -5.69 -6.69 -12.66
C MET A 102 -4.40 -6.75 -13.48
N VAL A 103 -4.52 -6.93 -14.80
CA VAL A 103 -3.39 -7.16 -15.70
C VAL A 103 -3.39 -6.19 -16.87
N PHE A 104 -2.21 -5.91 -17.40
CA PHE A 104 -2.06 -5.08 -18.59
C PHE A 104 -2.09 -5.93 -19.86
N LYS A 105 -3.11 -5.76 -20.72
CA LYS A 105 -3.14 -6.34 -22.07
C LYS A 105 -3.20 -5.22 -23.10
N LEU A 106 -2.03 -4.76 -23.52
CA LEU A 106 -1.87 -3.66 -24.49
C LEU A 106 -2.55 -3.92 -25.85
N THR A 107 -2.81 -5.19 -26.19
CA THR A 107 -3.55 -5.56 -27.41
C THR A 107 -4.98 -5.02 -27.43
N GLU A 108 -5.60 -4.78 -26.28
CA GLU A 108 -6.96 -4.21 -26.25
C GLU A 108 -6.99 -2.73 -26.66
N MET A 109 -5.89 -1.99 -26.50
CA MET A 109 -5.80 -0.62 -27.01
C MET A 109 -5.93 -0.57 -28.54
N ILE A 110 -5.44 -1.59 -29.25
CA ILE A 110 -5.57 -1.69 -30.71
C ILE A 110 -7.06 -1.80 -31.12
N ARG A 111 -7.89 -2.36 -30.23
CA ARG A 111 -9.34 -2.50 -30.41
C ARG A 111 -10.14 -1.32 -29.84
N GLY A 112 -9.46 -0.28 -29.33
CA GLY A 112 -10.08 0.87 -28.70
C GLY A 112 -10.55 0.65 -27.26
N GLY A 113 -10.15 -0.46 -26.63
CA GLY A 113 -10.48 -0.78 -25.23
C GLY A 113 -9.41 -0.32 -24.24
N SER A 114 -9.72 -0.44 -22.94
CA SER A 114 -8.76 -0.18 -21.86
C SER A 114 -7.62 -1.20 -21.88
N PRO A 115 -6.35 -0.79 -21.71
CA PRO A 115 -5.24 -1.73 -21.54
C PRO A 115 -5.26 -2.47 -20.20
N VAL A 116 -6.04 -1.99 -19.23
CA VAL A 116 -6.13 -2.56 -17.88
C VAL A 116 -7.37 -3.45 -17.82
N ILE A 117 -7.16 -4.74 -17.52
CA ILE A 117 -8.22 -5.75 -17.63
C ILE A 117 -8.28 -6.57 -16.35
N TYR A 118 -9.50 -6.90 -15.97
CA TYR A 118 -9.77 -7.89 -14.95
C TYR A 118 -9.70 -9.30 -15.53
N ASP A 119 -8.63 -10.04 -15.22
CA ASP A 119 -8.50 -11.44 -15.58
C ASP A 119 -9.08 -12.35 -14.49
N LYS A 120 -10.33 -12.78 -14.68
CA LYS A 120 -11.06 -13.64 -13.72
C LYS A 120 -10.44 -15.03 -13.56
N GLU A 121 -9.70 -15.51 -14.56
CA GLU A 121 -9.06 -16.83 -14.54
C GLU A 121 -7.71 -16.82 -13.81
N LYS A 122 -7.08 -15.65 -13.72
CA LYS A 122 -5.83 -15.48 -12.97
C LYS A 122 -6.09 -15.71 -11.48
N MET A 123 -5.30 -16.58 -10.85
CA MET A 123 -5.36 -16.74 -9.40
C MET A 123 -4.50 -15.68 -8.69
N SER A 124 -5.14 -14.89 -7.82
CA SER A 124 -4.45 -13.94 -6.95
C SER A 124 -3.49 -14.68 -6.01
N ARG A 125 -2.27 -14.15 -5.86
CA ARG A 125 -1.22 -14.71 -4.99
C ARG A 125 -0.34 -13.61 -4.40
N PHE A 126 0.45 -13.97 -3.40
CA PHE A 126 1.43 -13.07 -2.80
C PHE A 126 2.83 -13.60 -3.03
N GLU A 127 3.68 -12.78 -3.68
CA GLU A 127 5.11 -13.03 -3.74
C GLU A 127 5.76 -12.49 -2.47
N VAL A 128 6.62 -13.30 -1.84
CA VAL A 128 7.28 -12.92 -0.59
C VAL A 128 8.79 -13.00 -0.77
N LEU A 129 9.43 -11.83 -0.73
CA LEU A 129 10.87 -11.66 -0.90
C LEU A 129 11.54 -11.38 0.44
N SER A 130 12.66 -12.05 0.72
CA SER A 130 13.49 -11.74 1.90
C SER A 130 14.24 -10.41 1.70
N LYS A 131 14.16 -9.52 2.69
CA LYS A 131 14.98 -8.28 2.75
C LYS A 131 16.45 -8.58 3.03
N GLN A 132 16.75 -9.71 3.69
CA GLN A 132 18.11 -10.12 4.02
C GLN A 132 18.65 -11.13 3.01
N ILE A 133 19.93 -11.00 2.67
CA ILE A 133 20.67 -11.97 1.84
C ILE A 133 20.95 -13.27 2.63
N ARG A 134 20.96 -13.20 3.97
CA ARG A 134 21.17 -14.36 4.84
C ARG A 134 19.82 -15.01 5.20
N PRO A 135 19.76 -16.36 5.26
CA PRO A 135 18.54 -17.05 5.62
C PRO A 135 18.09 -16.65 7.03
N VAL A 136 16.79 -16.38 7.18
CA VAL A 136 16.15 -16.12 8.48
C VAL A 136 16.48 -17.29 9.41
N ARG A 137 17.05 -16.98 10.57
CA ARG A 137 17.46 -17.98 11.56
C ARG A 137 16.19 -18.63 12.13
N ARG A 138 16.18 -19.97 12.20
CA ARG A 138 15.08 -20.74 12.80
C ARG A 138 14.81 -20.25 14.22
N THR A 139 13.57 -19.90 14.50
CA THR A 139 13.03 -19.77 15.86
C THR A 139 12.26 -21.04 16.22
N GLU A 140 12.26 -21.43 17.49
CA GLU A 140 11.55 -22.62 17.99
C GLU A 140 10.01 -22.41 18.02
N ASP A 141 9.56 -21.17 17.80
CA ASP A 141 8.17 -20.74 17.86
C ASP A 141 7.43 -20.91 16.52
N GLY A 142 7.00 -22.13 16.22
CA GLY A 142 6.00 -22.41 15.18
C GLY A 142 6.35 -21.97 13.75
N ASP A 143 5.34 -21.95 12.88
CA ASP A 143 5.52 -21.52 11.49
C ASP A 143 5.59 -20.00 11.38
N PRO A 144 6.53 -19.44 10.59
CA PRO A 144 6.52 -18.01 10.31
C PRO A 144 5.24 -17.65 9.55
N VAL A 145 4.37 -16.86 10.18
CA VAL A 145 3.15 -16.35 9.57
C VAL A 145 3.27 -14.84 9.38
N ILE A 146 3.11 -14.39 8.15
CA ILE A 146 2.97 -12.96 7.83
C ILE A 146 1.50 -12.60 7.95
N VAL A 147 1.19 -11.51 8.65
CA VAL A 147 -0.16 -10.96 8.77
C VAL A 147 -0.20 -9.60 8.09
N ILE A 148 -1.12 -9.43 7.14
CA ILE A 148 -1.34 -8.20 6.39
C ILE A 148 -2.74 -7.72 6.73
N ILE A 149 -2.86 -6.46 7.14
CA ILE A 149 -4.16 -5.81 7.33
C ILE A 149 -4.28 -4.75 6.25
N GLY A 150 -5.27 -4.92 5.38
CA GLY A 150 -5.44 -4.08 4.20
C GLY A 150 -6.88 -4.05 3.75
N SER A 151 -7.23 -3.00 3.04
CA SER A 151 -8.53 -2.87 2.40
C SER A 151 -8.52 -3.67 1.11
N CYS A 152 -9.45 -4.60 0.94
CA CYS A 152 -9.57 -5.41 -0.26
C CYS A 152 -10.83 -5.00 -1.03
N MET A 153 -10.64 -4.55 -2.27
CA MET A 153 -11.73 -4.20 -3.17
C MET A 153 -12.31 -5.45 -3.84
N SER A 154 -13.63 -5.51 -3.98
CA SER A 154 -14.33 -6.60 -4.68
C SER A 154 -15.60 -6.10 -5.38
N PRO A 155 -15.72 -6.25 -6.71
CA PRO A 155 -14.68 -6.75 -7.63
C PRO A 155 -13.54 -5.73 -7.80
N PRO A 156 -12.31 -6.16 -8.14
CA PRO A 156 -11.12 -5.28 -8.15
C PRO A 156 -11.10 -4.28 -9.32
N ASP A 157 -11.99 -4.44 -10.30
CA ASP A 157 -12.02 -3.65 -11.52
C ASP A 157 -13.04 -2.52 -11.49
N THR A 158 -13.77 -2.33 -10.39
CA THR A 158 -14.84 -1.32 -10.33
C THR A 158 -14.36 0.10 -10.59
N ILE A 159 -13.08 0.41 -10.33
CA ILE A 159 -12.47 1.70 -10.69
C ILE A 159 -12.35 1.87 -12.22
N PHE A 160 -12.19 0.76 -12.95
CA PHE A 160 -11.94 0.73 -14.39
C PHE A 160 -13.13 0.27 -15.22
N SER A 161 -14.16 -0.31 -14.59
CA SER A 161 -15.32 -0.89 -15.26
C SER A 161 -16.60 -0.17 -14.88
N GLU A 162 -17.41 0.17 -15.90
CA GLU A 162 -18.76 0.72 -15.73
C GLU A 162 -19.78 -0.38 -15.40
N SER A 163 -19.36 -1.45 -14.72
CA SER A 163 -20.14 -2.68 -14.57
C SER A 163 -21.40 -2.53 -13.71
N GLY A 164 -21.57 -1.40 -13.03
CA GLY A 164 -22.75 -1.08 -12.22
C GLY A 164 -22.92 -1.95 -10.97
N GLU A 165 -21.99 -2.88 -10.70
CA GLU A 165 -21.96 -3.66 -9.47
C GLU A 165 -21.47 -2.79 -8.30
N PRO A 166 -22.08 -2.89 -7.11
CA PRO A 166 -21.68 -2.09 -5.96
C PRO A 166 -20.28 -2.48 -5.48
N THR A 167 -19.38 -1.50 -5.42
CA THR A 167 -18.02 -1.67 -4.89
C THR A 167 -18.06 -1.99 -3.40
N ARG A 168 -17.30 -3.01 -3.00
CA ARG A 168 -17.03 -3.30 -1.59
C ARG A 168 -15.54 -3.17 -1.32
N ILE A 169 -15.17 -2.34 -0.35
CA ILE A 169 -13.80 -2.10 0.09
C ILE A 169 -13.72 -2.52 1.56
N GLU A 170 -13.47 -3.81 1.76
CA GLU A 170 -13.57 -4.42 3.09
C GLU A 170 -12.20 -4.55 3.74
N LEU A 171 -12.07 -4.05 4.98
CA LEU A 171 -10.87 -4.27 5.77
C LEU A 171 -10.73 -5.76 6.05
N SER A 172 -9.60 -6.33 5.63
CA SER A 172 -9.33 -7.76 5.66
C SER A 172 -7.99 -8.04 6.34
N GLU A 173 -7.95 -9.12 7.12
CA GLU A 173 -6.72 -9.73 7.62
C GLU A 173 -6.34 -10.89 6.72
N ILE A 174 -5.13 -10.85 6.15
CA ILE A 174 -4.57 -11.91 5.32
C ILE A 174 -3.39 -12.52 6.06
N ARG A 175 -3.46 -13.83 6.31
CA ARG A 175 -2.39 -14.62 6.93
C ARG A 175 -1.71 -15.48 5.88
N LEU A 176 -0.39 -15.39 5.78
CA LEU A 176 0.43 -16.18 4.88
C LEU A 176 1.36 -17.07 5.71
N ASN A 177 1.15 -18.39 5.68
CA ASN A 177 2.05 -19.34 6.32
C ASN A 177 3.25 -19.60 5.38
N MET A 178 4.43 -19.16 5.79
CA MET A 178 5.65 -19.25 4.98
C MET A 178 6.18 -20.68 4.84
N ARG A 179 5.76 -21.61 5.70
CA ARG A 179 6.14 -23.03 5.62
C ARG A 179 5.16 -23.83 4.76
N THR A 180 3.86 -23.79 5.08
CA THR A 180 2.84 -24.57 4.36
C THR A 180 2.48 -23.93 3.02
N LYS A 181 2.80 -22.65 2.82
CA LYS A 181 2.39 -21.81 1.70
C LYS A 181 0.88 -21.60 1.61
N GLU A 182 0.15 -21.94 2.66
CA GLU A 182 -1.27 -21.67 2.76
C GLU A 182 -1.52 -20.22 3.11
N SER A 183 -2.54 -19.63 2.49
CA SER A 183 -3.03 -18.30 2.80
C SER A 183 -4.47 -18.36 3.27
N ASN A 184 -4.81 -17.55 4.25
CA ASN A 184 -6.19 -17.34 4.67
C ASN A 184 -6.52 -15.84 4.65
N ARG A 185 -7.65 -15.49 4.07
CA ARG A 185 -8.22 -14.14 4.16
C ARG A 185 -9.46 -14.19 5.03
N LYS A 186 -9.52 -13.30 6.02
CA LYS A 186 -10.69 -13.05 6.84
C LYS A 186 -11.09 -11.59 6.69
N VAL A 187 -12.33 -11.34 6.29
CA VAL A 187 -12.90 -9.99 6.38
C VAL A 187 -13.13 -9.67 7.86
N ILE A 188 -12.61 -8.53 8.29
CA ILE A 188 -12.61 -8.12 9.71
C ILE A 188 -13.54 -6.93 9.97
N VAL A 189 -13.82 -6.09 8.96
CA VAL A 189 -14.89 -5.08 9.00
C VAL A 189 -15.74 -5.23 7.74
N THR A 190 -17.06 -5.34 7.91
CA THR A 190 -18.04 -5.51 6.83
C THR A 190 -19.03 -4.35 6.81
N GLY A 191 -19.55 -4.04 5.62
CA GLY A 191 -20.65 -3.07 5.46
C GLY A 191 -20.24 -1.61 5.61
N ILE A 192 -18.94 -1.32 5.65
CA ILE A 192 -18.36 0.01 5.61
C ILE A 192 -17.23 -0.04 4.57
N ASN A 193 -17.24 0.91 3.63
CA ASN A 193 -16.21 1.01 2.61
C ASN A 193 -15.01 1.80 3.16
N LEU A 194 -14.06 1.04 3.71
CA LEU A 194 -12.86 1.60 4.33
C LEU A 194 -11.72 1.64 3.33
N GLU A 195 -11.53 2.78 2.68
CA GLU A 195 -10.37 3.02 1.81
C GLU A 195 -9.22 3.65 2.61
N ALA A 196 -8.19 4.16 1.93
CA ALA A 196 -7.16 5.10 2.40
C ALA A 196 -6.98 5.20 3.92
N GLY A 197 -5.82 4.78 4.40
CA GLY A 197 -5.60 4.76 5.84
C GLY A 197 -4.15 4.69 6.20
N HIS A 198 -3.88 5.02 7.45
CA HIS A 198 -2.55 5.31 7.90
C HIS A 198 -2.32 4.67 9.27
N ILE A 199 -1.15 4.03 9.40
CA ILE A 199 -0.63 3.54 10.66
C ILE A 199 0.40 4.52 11.21
N ASN A 200 0.86 4.35 12.44
CA ASN A 200 2.02 5.09 12.92
C ASN A 200 3.27 4.71 12.08
N LYS A 201 3.90 5.70 11.42
CA LYS A 201 5.07 5.47 10.54
C LYS A 201 6.25 4.82 11.25
N SER A 202 6.41 5.05 12.56
CA SER A 202 7.44 4.42 13.38
C SER A 202 7.27 2.90 13.53
N PHE A 203 6.14 2.35 13.05
CA PHE A 203 5.82 0.92 13.09
C PHE A 203 5.65 0.30 11.70
N VAL A 204 5.94 1.03 10.62
CA VAL A 204 5.93 0.47 9.26
C VAL A 204 6.94 -0.69 9.18
N GLY A 205 6.48 -1.84 8.72
CA GLY A 205 7.28 -3.08 8.73
C GLY A 205 7.22 -3.88 10.04
N ARG A 206 6.59 -3.36 11.09
CA ARG A 206 6.57 -4.00 12.41
C ARG A 206 5.14 -4.33 12.83
N LYS A 207 5.02 -5.19 13.84
CA LYS A 207 3.72 -5.43 14.49
C LYS A 207 3.21 -4.11 15.03
N ASN A 208 1.98 -3.78 14.65
CA ASN A 208 1.23 -2.59 15.05
C ASN A 208 -0.19 -3.05 15.43
N ARG A 209 -0.87 -2.21 16.20
CA ARG A 209 -2.23 -2.38 16.68
C ARG A 209 -3.14 -1.25 16.19
N GLY A 210 -2.64 -0.05 15.94
CA GLY A 210 -3.44 1.09 15.54
C GLY A 210 -3.47 1.30 14.03
N ILE A 211 -4.67 1.27 13.43
CA ILE A 211 -4.89 1.76 12.07
C ILE A 211 -6.03 2.78 12.04
N ALA A 212 -5.78 3.94 11.44
CA ALA A 212 -6.80 4.93 11.12
C ALA A 212 -7.24 4.75 9.67
N LYS A 213 -8.55 4.72 9.42
CA LYS A 213 -9.16 4.52 8.09
C LYS A 213 -10.31 5.49 7.91
N VAL A 214 -10.52 5.96 6.69
CA VAL A 214 -11.70 6.76 6.33
C VAL A 214 -12.78 5.86 5.73
N ASP A 215 -14.01 6.06 6.19
CA ASP A 215 -15.21 5.62 5.50
C ASP A 215 -15.57 6.66 4.43
N ILE A 216 -15.33 6.29 3.18
CA ILE A 216 -15.47 7.18 2.03
C ILE A 216 -16.93 7.52 1.73
N GLU A 217 -17.90 6.73 2.20
CA GLU A 217 -19.32 6.97 1.93
C GLU A 217 -19.93 7.95 2.91
N ASN A 218 -19.52 7.88 4.18
CA ASN A 218 -20.14 8.64 5.27
C ASN A 218 -19.24 9.73 5.86
N GLY A 219 -18.05 9.99 5.28
CA GLY A 219 -17.14 11.02 5.79
C GLY A 219 -16.71 10.78 7.25
N THR A 220 -16.53 9.52 7.64
CA THR A 220 -16.22 9.13 9.04
C THR A 220 -14.81 8.57 9.13
N VAL A 221 -13.97 9.13 10.00
CA VAL A 221 -12.64 8.57 10.30
C VAL A 221 -12.74 7.63 11.49
N SER A 222 -12.31 6.39 11.31
CA SER A 222 -12.36 5.34 12.33
C SER A 222 -10.96 4.85 12.69
N LYS A 223 -10.69 4.71 13.99
CA LYS A 223 -9.50 4.02 14.51
C LYS A 223 -9.88 2.59 14.89
N PHE A 224 -9.08 1.62 14.45
CA PHE A 224 -9.24 0.21 14.78
C PHE A 224 -8.03 -0.29 15.58
N ASP A 225 -8.27 -1.09 16.63
CA ASP A 225 -7.25 -1.90 17.30
C ASP A 225 -7.18 -3.24 16.58
N THR A 226 -6.01 -3.60 16.05
CA THR A 226 -5.73 -4.78 15.23
C THR A 226 -4.93 -5.85 15.98
N GLY A 227 -4.93 -5.78 17.30
CA GLY A 227 -4.30 -6.79 18.16
C GLY A 227 -4.80 -8.23 17.88
N PRO A 228 -4.00 -9.26 18.21
CA PRO A 228 -4.39 -10.65 17.97
C PRO A 228 -5.74 -10.99 18.60
N GLY A 229 -6.70 -11.42 17.76
CA GLY A 229 -8.04 -11.81 18.22
C GLY A 229 -8.94 -10.66 18.65
N ARG A 230 -8.51 -9.41 18.44
CA ARG A 230 -9.28 -8.21 18.79
C ARG A 230 -9.28 -7.27 17.60
N LEU A 231 -10.47 -7.07 17.01
CA LEU A 231 -10.70 -5.97 16.09
C LEU A 231 -11.94 -5.20 16.53
N ASP A 232 -11.71 -4.24 17.41
CA ASP A 232 -12.75 -3.34 17.89
C ASP A 232 -12.53 -1.98 17.23
N THR A 233 -13.62 -1.33 16.80
CA THR A 233 -13.55 0.12 16.55
C THR A 233 -13.26 0.79 17.88
N VAL A 234 -12.10 1.43 17.98
CA VAL A 234 -11.66 2.11 19.19
C VAL A 234 -12.34 3.46 19.31
N SER A 235 -12.44 4.18 18.19
CA SER A 235 -13.06 5.49 18.12
C SER A 235 -13.53 5.79 16.71
N LYS A 236 -14.60 6.58 16.59
CA LYS A 236 -15.08 7.16 15.34
C LYS A 236 -15.14 8.67 15.49
N PHE A 237 -14.75 9.36 14.44
CA PHE A 237 -14.92 10.80 14.30
C PHE A 237 -15.83 11.04 13.09
N ASP A 238 -17.06 11.46 13.36
CA ASP A 238 -18.03 11.85 12.36
C ASP A 238 -17.83 13.34 12.04
N THR A 239 -17.57 13.65 10.77
CA THR A 239 -17.33 15.03 10.33
C THR A 239 -18.62 15.86 10.21
N GLY A 240 -19.78 15.20 10.28
CA GLY A 240 -21.10 15.79 10.15
C GLY A 240 -21.71 15.63 8.75
N PRO A 241 -23.03 15.87 8.61
CA PRO A 241 -23.72 15.73 7.32
C PRO A 241 -23.17 16.70 6.27
N GLY A 242 -23.11 16.24 5.02
CA GLY A 242 -22.63 17.06 3.89
C GLY A 242 -21.13 17.33 3.91
N ARG A 243 -20.35 16.57 4.69
CA ARG A 243 -18.91 16.71 4.79
C ARG A 243 -18.20 15.42 4.43
N LEU A 244 -17.14 15.57 3.63
CA LEU A 244 -16.29 14.47 3.20
C LEU A 244 -14.89 14.66 3.78
N ASP A 245 -14.28 13.58 4.24
CA ASP A 245 -12.91 13.57 4.72
C ASP A 245 -11.97 12.95 3.67
N GLY A 246 -10.71 13.35 3.71
CA GLY A 246 -9.64 12.80 2.87
C GLY A 246 -8.92 11.62 3.54
N GLU A 247 -7.74 11.29 3.02
CA GLU A 247 -6.86 10.31 3.65
C GLU A 247 -6.39 10.83 5.03
N PRO A 248 -6.67 10.09 6.13
CA PRO A 248 -6.23 10.49 7.46
C PRO A 248 -4.73 10.27 7.60
N TYR A 249 -4.04 11.20 8.25
CA TYR A 249 -2.61 11.13 8.51
C TYR A 249 -2.31 11.12 10.02
N PHE A 250 -1.64 10.08 10.51
CA PHE A 250 -1.28 9.98 11.92
C PHE A 250 0.06 10.69 12.22
N VAL A 251 0.04 11.57 13.23
CA VAL A 251 1.21 12.30 13.76
C VAL A 251 1.48 11.86 15.19
N PRO A 252 2.61 11.20 15.49
CA PRO A 252 2.96 10.80 16.86
C PRO A 252 3.34 12.02 17.72
N GLU A 253 2.97 12.00 19.01
CA GLU A 253 3.33 13.04 20.00
C GLU A 253 4.79 12.91 20.48
N GLY A 254 5.43 11.76 20.21
CA GLY A 254 6.81 11.48 20.58
C GLY A 254 7.23 10.07 20.19
N GLU A 255 8.38 9.63 20.71
CA GLU A 255 8.86 8.27 20.48
C GLU A 255 8.28 7.29 21.51
N GLY A 256 7.78 6.15 21.04
CA GLY A 256 7.60 4.94 21.87
C GLY A 256 6.17 4.44 22.01
N GLU A 257 5.17 5.31 22.19
CA GLU A 257 3.77 4.88 22.27
C GLU A 257 3.12 4.91 20.89
N GLU A 258 2.68 3.75 20.41
CA GLU A 258 2.13 3.57 19.07
C GLU A 258 0.94 4.49 18.78
N ASP A 259 0.06 4.63 19.77
CA ASP A 259 -1.25 5.25 19.63
C ASP A 259 -1.33 6.69 20.17
N LYS A 260 -0.21 7.21 20.69
CA LYS A 260 -0.16 8.53 21.31
C LYS A 260 0.20 9.58 20.26
N GLY A 261 -0.78 10.37 19.87
CA GLY A 261 -0.64 11.35 18.80
C GLY A 261 -1.97 11.91 18.32
N TYR A 262 -1.95 12.41 17.10
CA TYR A 262 -3.08 13.07 16.46
C TYR A 262 -3.36 12.43 15.10
N VAL A 263 -4.64 12.38 14.73
CA VAL A 263 -5.03 12.11 13.34
C VAL A 263 -5.39 13.46 12.72
N MET A 264 -4.76 13.77 11.60
CA MET A 264 -5.02 14.98 10.81
C MET A 264 -5.65 14.57 9.47
N GLY A 265 -6.71 15.26 9.05
CA GLY A 265 -7.39 15.06 7.78
C GLY A 265 -7.95 16.39 7.29
N PHE A 266 -8.15 16.50 5.98
CA PHE A 266 -8.86 17.64 5.40
C PHE A 266 -10.33 17.29 5.26
N VAL A 267 -11.19 18.12 5.85
CA VAL A 267 -12.64 17.99 5.73
C VAL A 267 -13.14 19.02 4.73
N ARG A 268 -13.88 18.56 3.72
CA ARG A 268 -14.56 19.40 2.73
C ARG A 268 -16.04 19.47 3.06
N ASP A 269 -16.59 20.68 3.09
CA ASP A 269 -18.02 20.94 3.29
C ASP A 269 -18.68 21.14 1.93
N GLU A 270 -19.49 20.16 1.50
CA GLU A 270 -20.08 20.14 0.16
C GLU A 270 -21.16 21.21 -0.03
N GLU A 271 -21.68 21.80 1.04
CA GLU A 271 -22.68 22.87 0.94
C GLU A 271 -22.06 24.26 0.71
N LYS A 272 -20.75 24.42 0.91
CA LYS A 272 -20.07 25.72 0.88
C LYS A 272 -19.15 25.95 -0.32
N ASP A 273 -18.91 24.92 -1.14
CA ASP A 273 -18.17 24.98 -2.42
C ASP A 273 -19.12 24.92 -3.62
#